data_AF-A0A5E4X491-F1
#
_entry.id   AF-A0A5E4X491-F1
#
_cell.length_a   1.000
_cell.length_b   1.000
_cell.length_c   1.000
_cell.angle_alpha   90.00
_cell.angle_beta   90.00
_cell.angle_gamma   90.00
#
_symmetry.space_group_name_H-M   'P 1'
#
loop_
_entity.id
_entity.type
_entity.pdbx_description
1 polymer ?
#
loop_
_entity_poly.entity_id
_entity_poly.type
_entity_poly.pdbx_seq_one_letter_code
_entity_poly.pdbx_strand_id
1 'polypeptide(L)'
;MRPDLRAARGVTMLECVIAMAVLAVALMAVSPSIDTVRRRVAVDITARAFLASLQAARSEALGRHRRVAMAPHDGGSLNSGWVTFVDQNRNDRFDAGDQVLGRYAPLPPGVSVDVRWGLYNTEGLAFAEDGFMRTQTRGWLSGTVRIAGHGRRVCIIINAYGRARVARRCDAWAGAQRLHDRWGADVVASGRGCRRRARCVGRI
;
A
#
# COMPACT_ATOMS: atom_id res chain seq x y z
N MET A 1 -7.03 65.83 -28.19
CA MET A 1 -7.62 64.52 -27.82
C MET A 1 -8.61 64.11 -28.89
N ARG A 2 -8.22 63.20 -29.79
CA ARG A 2 -9.12 62.60 -30.77
C ARG A 2 -9.37 61.16 -30.30
N PRO A 3 -10.59 60.78 -29.90
CA PRO A 3 -10.88 59.39 -29.63
C PRO A 3 -10.98 58.66 -30.97
N ASP A 4 -10.04 57.75 -31.23
CA ASP A 4 -10.17 56.79 -32.32
C ASP A 4 -11.39 55.92 -32.04
N LEU A 5 -12.51 56.26 -32.68
CA LEU A 5 -13.72 55.44 -32.69
C LEU A 5 -13.39 54.15 -33.42
N ARG A 6 -12.99 53.13 -32.66
CA ARG A 6 -12.86 51.75 -33.14
C ARG A 6 -14.19 51.36 -33.78
N ALA A 7 -14.17 51.15 -35.09
CA ALA A 7 -15.28 50.54 -35.81
C ALA A 7 -15.52 49.13 -35.24
N ALA A 8 -16.53 49.00 -34.38
CA ALA A 8 -16.99 47.70 -33.92
C ALA A 8 -17.69 47.00 -35.10
N ARG A 9 -16.96 46.15 -35.81
CA ARG A 9 -17.56 45.25 -36.80
C ARG A 9 -18.44 44.25 -36.06
N GLY A 10 -19.74 44.28 -36.32
CA GLY A 10 -20.70 43.32 -35.78
C GLY A 10 -20.42 41.92 -36.32
N VAL A 11 -20.38 40.93 -35.43
CA VAL A 11 -20.20 39.52 -35.77
C VAL A 11 -21.52 38.98 -36.33
N THR A 12 -21.47 38.23 -37.43
CA THR A 12 -22.70 37.64 -38.00
C THR A 12 -23.15 36.43 -37.17
N MET A 13 -24.46 36.13 -37.16
CA MET A 13 -24.95 34.92 -36.47
C MET A 13 -24.27 33.64 -36.99
N LEU A 14 -24.00 33.59 -38.30
CA LEU A 14 -23.32 32.45 -38.93
C LEU A 14 -21.90 32.27 -38.40
N GLU A 15 -21.16 33.37 -38.19
CA GLU A 15 -19.81 33.35 -37.65
C GLU A 15 -19.78 32.84 -36.20
N CYS A 16 -20.76 33.21 -35.38
CA CYS A 16 -20.92 32.65 -34.03
C CYS A 16 -21.18 31.14 -34.07
N VAL A 17 -22.04 30.65 -34.97
CA VAL A 17 -22.33 29.21 -35.10
C VAL A 17 -21.09 28.44 -35.57
N ILE A 18 -20.35 28.98 -36.54
CA ILE A 18 -19.10 28.36 -37.02
C ILE A 18 -18.04 28.36 -35.90
N ALA A 19 -17.88 29.47 -35.18
CA ALA A 19 -16.92 29.56 -34.08
C ALA A 19 -17.26 28.55 -32.95
N MET A 20 -18.53 28.40 -32.60
CA MET A 20 -18.97 27.39 -31.63
C MET A 20 -18.73 25.96 -32.15
N ALA A 21 -18.97 25.70 -33.43
CA ALA A 21 -18.73 24.38 -34.04
C ALA A 21 -17.23 24.03 -34.00
N VAL A 22 -16.35 24.97 -34.36
CA VAL A 22 -14.90 24.79 -34.29
C VAL A 22 -14.45 24.60 -32.83
N LEU A 23 -14.99 25.39 -31.90
CA LEU A 23 -14.71 25.26 -30.47
C LEU A 23 -15.12 23.88 -29.92
N ALA A 24 -16.29 23.36 -30.30
CA ALA A 24 -16.75 22.04 -29.88
C ALA A 24 -15.83 20.91 -30.38
N VAL A 25 -15.40 20.98 -31.64
CA VAL A 25 -14.45 20.01 -32.22
C VAL A 25 -13.08 20.11 -31.53
N ALA A 26 -12.61 21.34 -31.27
CA ALA A 26 -11.35 21.56 -30.55
C ALA A 26 -11.40 21.00 -29.12
N LEU A 27 -12.51 21.16 -28.41
CA LEU A 27 -12.68 20.61 -27.06
C LEU A 27 -12.68 19.08 -27.04
N MET A 28 -13.22 18.41 -28.06
CA MET A 28 -13.17 16.95 -28.16
C MET A 28 -11.74 16.43 -28.39
N ALA A 29 -10.90 17.16 -29.13
CA ALA A 29 -9.52 16.77 -29.42
C ALA A 29 -8.58 16.86 -28.21
N VAL A 30 -8.93 17.62 -27.17
CA VAL A 30 -8.10 17.86 -25.98
C VAL A 30 -8.36 16.83 -24.86
N SER A 31 -9.27 15.87 -25.05
CA SER A 31 -9.62 14.94 -23.96
C SER A 31 -8.40 14.14 -23.50
N PRO A 32 -7.95 14.28 -22.23
CA PRO A 32 -6.90 13.44 -21.71
C PRO A 32 -7.43 12.01 -21.63
N SER A 33 -6.62 11.03 -22.06
CA SER A 33 -7.00 9.62 -21.96
C SER A 33 -7.19 9.24 -20.49
N ILE A 34 -8.44 9.05 -20.06
CA ILE A 34 -8.80 8.73 -18.68
C ILE A 34 -8.05 7.47 -18.19
N ASP A 35 -7.76 6.52 -19.09
CA ASP A 35 -6.99 5.32 -18.77
C ASP A 35 -5.55 5.59 -18.35
N THR A 36 -4.88 6.58 -18.95
CA THR A 36 -3.50 6.90 -18.56
C THR A 36 -3.46 7.55 -17.18
N VAL A 37 -4.44 8.39 -16.87
CA VAL A 37 -4.62 8.97 -15.54
C VAL A 37 -4.90 7.86 -14.52
N ARG A 38 -5.84 6.96 -14.81
CA ARG A 38 -6.18 5.82 -13.95
C ARG A 38 -4.96 4.94 -13.65
N ARG A 39 -4.17 4.59 -14.66
CA ARG A 39 -2.94 3.79 -14.48
C ARG A 39 -1.91 4.47 -13.58
N ARG A 40 -1.74 5.80 -13.72
CA ARG A 40 -0.80 6.59 -12.91
C ARG A 40 -1.19 6.61 -11.43
N VAL A 41 -2.49 6.70 -11.12
CA VAL A 41 -2.98 6.79 -9.74
C VAL A 41 -3.31 5.42 -9.12
N ALA A 42 -3.39 4.36 -9.91
CA ALA A 42 -3.80 3.02 -9.46
C ALA A 42 -2.98 2.51 -8.27
N VAL A 43 -1.66 2.71 -8.28
CA VAL A 43 -0.76 2.30 -7.20
C VAL A 43 -1.07 3.06 -5.90
N ASP A 44 -1.25 4.38 -5.99
CA ASP A 44 -1.53 5.22 -4.81
C ASP A 44 -2.92 4.94 -4.23
N ILE A 45 -3.93 4.69 -5.08
CA ILE A 45 -5.27 4.27 -4.65
C ILE A 45 -5.19 2.93 -3.92
N THR A 46 -4.52 1.95 -4.52
CA THR A 46 -4.36 0.61 -3.93
C THR A 46 -3.62 0.67 -2.60
N ALA A 47 -2.57 1.49 -2.49
CA ALA A 47 -1.83 1.67 -1.25
C ALA A 47 -2.64 2.33 -0.15
N ARG A 48 -3.45 3.34 -0.49
CA ARG A 48 -4.36 3.99 0.46
C ARG A 48 -5.47 3.03 0.91
N ALA A 49 -6.05 2.28 -0.02
CA ALA A 49 -7.07 1.28 0.29
C ALA A 49 -6.53 0.19 1.22
N PHE A 50 -5.31 -0.29 0.95
CA PHE A 50 -4.62 -1.28 1.79
C PHE A 50 -4.33 -0.73 3.19
N LEU A 51 -3.86 0.51 3.29
CA LEU A 51 -3.64 1.15 4.59
C LEU A 51 -4.95 1.32 5.36
N ALA A 52 -6.02 1.74 4.68
CA ALA A 52 -7.33 1.92 5.27
C ALA A 52 -7.90 0.58 5.76
N SER A 53 -7.77 -0.50 5.01
CA SER A 53 -8.23 -1.83 5.44
C SER A 53 -7.46 -2.34 6.65
N LEU A 54 -6.15 -2.09 6.74
CA LEU A 54 -5.37 -2.42 7.94
C LEU A 54 -5.79 -1.61 9.16
N GLN A 55 -6.04 -0.31 8.98
CA GLN A 55 -6.50 0.56 10.07
C GLN A 55 -7.90 0.15 10.54
N ALA A 56 -8.80 -0.15 9.60
CA ALA A 56 -10.14 -0.66 9.89
C ALA A 56 -10.07 -2.01 10.62
N ALA A 57 -9.25 -2.95 10.14
CA ALA A 57 -9.05 -4.25 10.79
C ALA A 57 -8.58 -4.08 12.25
N ARG A 58 -7.63 -3.18 12.49
CA ARG A 58 -7.15 -2.86 13.84
C ARG A 58 -8.23 -2.21 14.71
N SER A 59 -8.95 -1.22 14.20
CA SER A 59 -10.01 -0.56 14.99
C SER A 59 -11.13 -1.54 15.34
N GLU A 60 -11.43 -2.47 14.43
CA GLU A 60 -12.45 -3.49 14.65
C GLU A 60 -11.99 -4.57 15.62
N ALA A 61 -10.70 -4.94 15.60
CA ALA A 61 -10.14 -5.85 16.59
C ALA A 61 -10.22 -5.26 18.01
N LEU A 62 -9.87 -3.97 18.14
CA LEU A 62 -9.96 -3.24 19.40
C LEU A 62 -11.40 -3.02 19.84
N GLY A 63 -12.29 -2.59 18.94
CA GLY A 63 -13.68 -2.27 19.26
C GLY A 63 -14.52 -3.50 19.60
N ARG A 64 -14.25 -4.65 18.98
CA ARG A 64 -14.95 -5.91 19.25
C ARG A 64 -14.25 -6.80 20.26
N HIS A 65 -13.05 -6.45 20.71
CA HIS A 65 -12.17 -7.31 21.51
C HIS A 65 -12.03 -8.73 20.91
N ARG A 66 -11.90 -8.80 19.59
CA ARG A 66 -11.79 -10.06 18.84
C ARG A 66 -10.63 -9.99 17.87
N ARG A 67 -10.09 -11.16 17.50
CA ARG A 67 -9.05 -11.24 16.46
C ARG A 67 -9.68 -10.95 15.09
N VAL A 68 -9.06 -10.06 14.35
CA VAL A 68 -9.47 -9.68 13.00
C VAL A 68 -8.31 -9.92 12.06
N ALA A 69 -8.55 -10.71 11.02
CA ALA A 69 -7.55 -11.04 10.01
C ALA A 69 -7.90 -10.39 8.67
N MET A 70 -6.86 -10.18 7.87
CA MET A 70 -6.93 -9.72 6.51
C MET A 70 -6.16 -10.71 5.64
N ALA A 71 -6.87 -11.41 4.76
CA ALA A 71 -6.32 -12.46 3.91
C ALA A 71 -6.68 -12.22 2.44
N PRO A 72 -5.97 -12.85 1.49
CA PRO A 72 -6.35 -12.85 0.08
C PRO A 72 -7.78 -13.39 -0.09
N HIS A 73 -8.52 -12.84 -1.05
CA HIS A 73 -9.88 -13.33 -1.31
C HIS A 73 -9.89 -14.81 -1.73
N ASP A 74 -8.94 -15.20 -2.56
CA ASP A 74 -8.78 -16.55 -3.13
C ASP A 74 -7.82 -17.43 -2.32
N GLY A 75 -7.32 -16.96 -1.17
CA GLY A 75 -6.31 -17.64 -0.36
C GLY A 75 -4.92 -17.71 -1.02
N GLY A 76 -4.73 -17.16 -2.22
CA GLY A 76 -3.49 -17.27 -2.98
C GLY A 76 -2.62 -16.02 -2.87
N SER A 77 -3.12 -14.89 -3.40
CA SER A 77 -2.34 -13.66 -3.49
C SER A 77 -3.19 -12.45 -3.20
N LEU A 78 -2.66 -11.48 -2.44
CA LEU A 78 -3.33 -10.19 -2.23
C LEU A 78 -3.59 -9.40 -3.53
N ASN A 79 -3.02 -9.85 -4.66
CA ASN A 79 -3.30 -9.33 -5.99
C ASN A 79 -4.74 -9.61 -6.45
N SER A 80 -5.35 -10.70 -5.98
CA SER A 80 -6.76 -11.04 -6.26
C SER A 80 -7.75 -10.17 -5.48
N GLY A 81 -7.23 -9.24 -4.66
CA GLY A 81 -7.99 -8.53 -3.66
C GLY A 81 -7.86 -9.20 -2.30
N TRP A 82 -8.44 -8.56 -1.30
CA TRP A 82 -8.35 -9.02 0.08
C TRP A 82 -9.67 -8.82 0.80
N VAL A 83 -9.84 -9.63 1.83
CA VAL A 83 -11.00 -9.60 2.70
C VAL A 83 -10.53 -9.41 4.14
N THR A 84 -11.21 -8.53 4.85
CA THR A 84 -11.04 -8.31 6.28
C THR A 84 -12.21 -8.96 7.00
N PHE A 85 -11.93 -9.84 7.95
CA PHE A 85 -12.93 -10.66 8.62
C PHE A 85 -12.54 -10.95 10.07
N VAL A 86 -13.54 -11.30 10.90
CA VAL A 86 -13.31 -11.74 12.27
C VAL A 86 -12.82 -13.18 12.24
N ASP A 87 -11.57 -13.40 12.60
CA ASP A 87 -10.94 -14.72 12.62
C ASP A 87 -11.13 -15.39 13.99
N GLN A 88 -12.13 -16.26 14.09
CA GLN A 88 -12.46 -16.95 15.33
C GLN A 88 -11.60 -18.20 15.56
N ASN A 89 -11.17 -18.88 14.49
CA ASN A 89 -10.42 -20.13 14.56
C ASN A 89 -8.90 -19.92 14.57
N ARG A 90 -8.45 -18.67 14.40
CA ARG A 90 -7.06 -18.21 14.38
C ARG A 90 -6.22 -18.81 13.26
N ASN A 91 -6.81 -19.12 12.11
CA ASN A 91 -6.08 -19.76 11.02
C ASN A 91 -5.47 -18.78 10.00
N ASP A 92 -5.65 -17.46 10.19
CA ASP A 92 -5.19 -16.42 9.25
C ASP A 92 -5.76 -16.53 7.83
N ARG A 93 -6.80 -17.35 7.62
CA ARG A 93 -7.42 -17.64 6.32
C ARG A 93 -8.90 -17.31 6.35
N PHE A 94 -9.44 -16.95 5.20
CA PHE A 94 -10.85 -16.65 5.08
C PHE A 94 -11.66 -17.93 4.85
N ASP A 95 -12.51 -18.28 5.81
CA ASP A 95 -13.36 -19.47 5.74
C ASP A 95 -14.84 -19.17 5.50
N ALA A 96 -15.56 -20.17 4.98
CA ALA A 96 -17.01 -20.13 4.86
C ALA A 96 -17.66 -20.16 6.25
N GLY A 97 -18.03 -18.98 6.75
CA GLY A 97 -18.60 -18.80 8.09
C GLY A 97 -18.02 -17.60 8.84
N ASP A 98 -16.89 -17.07 8.37
CA ASP A 98 -16.29 -15.89 8.98
C ASP A 98 -17.12 -14.63 8.71
N GLN A 99 -17.22 -13.78 9.74
CA GLN A 99 -17.90 -12.51 9.62
C GLN A 99 -17.03 -11.53 8.83
N VAL A 100 -17.43 -11.24 7.59
CA VAL A 100 -16.76 -10.27 6.73
C VAL A 100 -17.05 -8.85 7.22
N LEU A 101 -15.99 -8.08 7.44
CA LEU A 101 -16.03 -6.67 7.84
C LEU A 101 -15.80 -5.74 6.65
N GLY A 102 -15.00 -6.18 5.69
CA GLY A 102 -14.67 -5.39 4.51
C GLY A 102 -14.07 -6.24 3.41
N ARG A 103 -14.23 -5.78 2.16
CA ARG A 103 -13.72 -6.45 0.97
C ARG A 103 -13.18 -5.42 0.01
N TYR A 104 -12.02 -5.71 -0.56
CA TYR A 104 -11.43 -4.92 -1.62
C TYR A 104 -11.40 -5.73 -2.91
N ALA A 105 -11.74 -5.07 -4.02
CA ALA A 105 -11.80 -5.70 -5.34
C ALA A 105 -10.41 -6.15 -5.82
N PRO A 106 -10.35 -7.05 -6.81
CA PRO A 106 -9.10 -7.43 -7.45
C PRO A 106 -8.33 -6.21 -7.99
N LEU A 107 -7.01 -6.30 -7.95
CA LEU A 107 -6.17 -5.18 -8.38
C LEU A 107 -6.31 -4.90 -9.88
N PRO A 108 -6.20 -3.63 -10.30
CA PRO A 108 -6.12 -3.29 -11.71
C PRO A 108 -4.92 -3.97 -12.39
N PRO A 109 -5.02 -4.28 -13.70
CA PRO A 109 -3.92 -4.89 -14.45
C PRO A 109 -2.63 -4.07 -14.34
N GLY A 110 -1.51 -4.78 -14.10
CA GLY A 110 -0.18 -4.18 -13.97
C GLY A 110 0.13 -3.58 -12.60
N VAL A 111 -0.74 -3.75 -11.60
CA VAL A 111 -0.44 -3.47 -10.19
C VAL A 111 -0.27 -4.78 -9.43
N SER A 112 0.77 -4.88 -8.61
CA SER A 112 1.02 -6.03 -7.73
C SER A 112 1.32 -5.58 -6.30
N VAL A 113 0.90 -6.40 -5.35
CA VAL A 113 1.16 -6.33 -3.92
C VAL A 113 2.05 -7.52 -3.54
N ASP A 114 3.15 -7.23 -2.87
CA ASP A 114 4.12 -8.20 -2.39
C ASP A 114 4.35 -7.96 -0.90
N VAL A 115 4.16 -8.99 -0.08
CA VAL A 115 4.31 -8.89 1.37
C VAL A 115 5.55 -9.65 1.78
N ARG A 116 6.41 -8.99 2.54
CA ARG A 116 7.59 -9.61 3.13
C ARG A 116 7.51 -9.51 4.63
N TRP A 117 7.47 -10.66 5.27
CA TRP A 117 7.45 -10.79 6.71
C TRP A 117 8.86 -10.82 7.29
N GLY A 118 9.03 -10.25 8.48
CA GLY A 118 10.34 -10.16 9.12
C GLY A 118 10.79 -11.42 9.85
N LEU A 119 9.85 -12.17 10.44
CA LEU A 119 10.15 -13.26 11.39
C LEU A 119 9.43 -14.58 11.10
N TYR A 120 8.21 -14.52 10.56
CA TYR A 120 7.35 -15.69 10.36
C TYR A 120 6.69 -15.63 9.00
N ASN A 121 6.47 -16.78 8.35
CA ASN A 121 5.65 -16.83 7.14
C ASN A 121 4.20 -17.08 7.54
N THR A 122 3.32 -16.13 7.21
CA THR A 122 1.87 -16.28 7.38
C THR A 122 1.16 -15.87 6.09
N GLU A 123 0.02 -16.50 5.84
CA GLU A 123 -0.81 -16.24 4.66
C GLU A 123 -1.69 -14.99 4.85
N GLY A 124 -1.89 -14.55 6.10
CA GLY A 124 -2.75 -13.43 6.44
C GLY A 124 -2.10 -12.41 7.37
N LEU A 125 -2.63 -11.19 7.34
CA LEU A 125 -2.28 -10.12 8.29
C LEU A 125 -3.33 -10.09 9.39
N ALA A 126 -2.98 -10.47 10.61
CA ALA A 126 -3.95 -10.52 11.70
C ALA A 126 -3.60 -9.63 12.89
N PHE A 127 -4.64 -8.98 13.41
CA PHE A 127 -4.62 -8.17 14.62
C PHE A 127 -5.34 -8.94 15.73
N ALA A 128 -4.68 -9.09 16.87
CA ALA A 128 -5.29 -9.63 18.08
C ALA A 128 -6.22 -8.59 18.75
N GLU A 129 -6.96 -9.03 19.77
CA GLU A 129 -7.90 -8.23 20.56
C GLU A 129 -7.28 -6.96 21.21
N ASP A 130 -5.96 -6.92 21.36
CA ASP A 130 -5.17 -5.80 21.88
C ASP A 130 -4.70 -4.83 20.78
N GLY A 131 -5.06 -5.10 19.52
CA GLY A 131 -4.65 -4.34 18.34
C GLY A 131 -3.20 -4.57 17.93
N PHE A 132 -2.48 -5.51 18.55
CA PHE A 132 -1.15 -5.91 18.12
C PHE A 132 -1.22 -6.94 16.99
N MET A 133 -0.24 -6.88 16.11
CA MET A 133 -0.13 -7.82 15.00
C MET A 133 0.53 -9.11 15.50
N ARG A 134 -0.21 -10.22 15.39
CA ARG A 134 0.19 -11.52 15.93
C ARG A 134 -0.10 -12.66 14.97
N THR A 135 0.83 -13.60 14.88
CA THR A 135 0.61 -14.90 14.22
C THR A 135 -0.39 -15.75 15.01
N GLN A 136 -0.91 -16.81 14.38
CA GLN A 136 -1.68 -17.89 15.03
C GLN A 136 -1.07 -18.35 16.37
N THR A 137 0.27 -18.44 16.48
CA THR A 137 0.97 -18.87 17.70
C THR A 137 1.24 -17.74 18.70
N ARG A 138 0.59 -16.57 18.54
CA ARG A 138 0.77 -15.35 19.36
C ARG A 138 2.17 -14.72 19.32
N GLY A 139 3.05 -15.18 18.44
CA GLY A 139 4.32 -14.52 18.14
C GLY A 139 4.12 -13.11 17.57
N TRP A 140 5.11 -12.24 17.79
CA TRP A 140 5.12 -10.88 17.26
C TRP A 140 5.33 -10.90 15.75
N LEU A 141 4.39 -10.33 14.99
CA LEU A 141 4.46 -10.30 13.54
C LEU A 141 4.74 -8.87 13.06
N SER A 142 5.71 -8.71 12.18
CA SER A 142 5.99 -7.44 11.50
C SER A 142 6.36 -7.70 10.06
N GLY A 143 6.10 -6.73 9.20
CA GLY A 143 6.30 -6.91 7.76
C GLY A 143 6.36 -5.62 6.99
N THR A 144 6.76 -5.75 5.74
CA THR A 144 6.70 -4.67 4.75
C THR A 144 5.87 -5.13 3.57
N VAL A 145 4.93 -4.29 3.18
CA VAL A 145 4.09 -4.49 2.01
C VAL A 145 4.56 -3.55 0.92
N ARG A 146 4.85 -4.10 -0.25
CA ARG A 146 5.30 -3.37 -1.43
C ARG A 146 4.22 -3.43 -2.49
N ILE A 147 3.75 -2.27 -2.92
CA ILE A 147 2.76 -2.13 -3.98
C ILE A 147 3.45 -1.45 -5.15
N ALA A 148 3.47 -2.09 -6.31
CA ALA A 148 4.17 -1.60 -7.49
C ALA A 148 3.35 -1.80 -8.77
N GLY A 149 3.44 -0.83 -9.68
CA GLY A 149 2.78 -0.89 -10.97
C GLY A 149 3.02 0.37 -11.80
N HIS A 150 2.99 0.26 -13.13
CA HIS A 150 3.11 1.39 -14.05
C HIS A 150 4.29 2.35 -13.75
N GLY A 151 5.46 1.80 -13.37
CA GLY A 151 6.67 2.57 -13.03
C GLY A 151 6.65 3.25 -11.66
N ARG A 152 5.56 3.10 -10.89
CA ARG A 152 5.41 3.65 -9.53
C ARG A 152 5.50 2.54 -8.49
N ARG A 153 6.09 2.87 -7.34
CA ARG A 153 6.19 1.96 -6.18
C ARG A 153 5.89 2.69 -4.87
N VAL A 154 5.13 2.03 -4.01
CA VAL A 154 4.79 2.48 -2.65
C VAL A 154 5.07 1.33 -1.70
N CYS A 155 5.74 1.62 -0.59
CA CYS A 155 6.02 0.63 0.43
C CYS A 155 5.40 1.04 1.75
N ILE A 156 4.79 0.07 2.44
CA ILE A 156 4.09 0.23 3.70
C ILE A 156 4.80 -0.65 4.72
N ILE A 157 5.27 -0.06 5.81
CA ILE A 157 5.88 -0.81 6.91
C ILE A 157 4.83 -0.98 7.98
N ILE A 158 4.69 -2.21 8.47
CA ILE A 158 3.77 -2.57 9.52
C ILE A 158 4.58 -3.10 10.70
N ASN A 159 4.47 -2.41 11.83
CA ASN A 159 5.13 -2.86 13.05
C ASN A 159 4.27 -3.89 13.80
N ALA A 160 4.90 -4.64 14.70
CA ALA A 160 4.19 -5.61 15.54
C ALA A 160 3.17 -4.97 16.49
N TYR A 161 3.34 -3.67 16.76
CA TYR A 161 2.35 -2.90 17.49
C TYR A 161 1.09 -2.59 16.66
N GLY A 162 1.02 -3.01 15.39
CA GLY A 162 -0.11 -2.87 14.48
C GLY A 162 -0.28 -1.50 13.84
N ARG A 163 0.75 -0.64 13.87
CA ARG A 163 0.77 0.65 13.16
C ARG A 163 1.38 0.44 11.78
N ALA A 164 0.56 0.67 10.75
CA ALA A 164 0.99 0.70 9.36
C ALA A 164 1.33 2.13 8.93
N ARG A 165 2.42 2.32 8.19
CA ARG A 165 2.83 3.63 7.66
C ARG A 165 3.42 3.51 6.27
N VAL A 166 3.15 4.51 5.43
CA VAL A 166 3.80 4.63 4.13
C VAL A 166 5.26 5.06 4.33
N ALA A 167 6.19 4.30 3.79
CA ALA A 167 7.62 4.60 3.80
C ALA A 167 7.99 5.47 2.59
N ARG A 168 8.90 6.44 2.81
CA ARG A 168 9.42 7.29 1.72
C ARG A 168 10.24 6.49 0.69
N ARG A 169 10.86 5.39 1.12
CA ARG A 169 11.62 4.46 0.27
C ARG A 169 11.27 3.03 0.62
N CYS A 170 11.28 2.16 -0.38
CA CYS A 170 11.06 0.73 -0.23
C CYS A 170 12.22 -0.01 0.46
N ASP A 171 13.33 0.68 0.68
CA ASP A 171 14.59 0.11 1.16
C ASP A 171 14.71 0.10 2.68
N ALA A 172 13.62 0.36 3.41
CA ALA A 172 13.65 0.49 4.87
C ALA A 172 14.13 -0.80 5.59
N TRP A 173 14.11 -1.95 4.92
CA TRP A 173 14.72 -3.20 5.38
C TRP A 173 16.07 -3.54 4.72
N ALA A 174 16.48 -2.85 3.65
CA ALA A 174 17.78 -3.10 3.00
C ALA A 174 18.98 -2.76 3.89
N GLY A 175 18.79 -1.89 4.89
CA GLY A 175 19.80 -1.62 5.92
C GLY A 175 19.94 -2.77 6.93
N ALA A 176 18.83 -3.35 7.37
CA ALA A 176 18.82 -4.48 8.31
C ALA A 176 19.32 -5.77 7.63
N GLN A 177 18.92 -6.01 6.38
CA GLN A 177 19.41 -7.14 5.59
C GLN A 177 20.92 -7.01 5.30
N ARG A 178 21.42 -5.83 4.89
CA ARG A 178 22.87 -5.62 4.72
C ARG A 178 23.66 -5.77 6.00
N LEU A 179 23.09 -5.46 7.16
CA LEU A 179 23.74 -5.70 8.45
C LEU A 179 23.72 -7.20 8.80
N HIS A 180 22.61 -7.91 8.54
CA HIS A 180 22.54 -9.36 8.72
C HIS A 180 23.44 -10.12 7.74
N ASP A 181 23.52 -9.73 6.47
CA ASP A 181 24.39 -10.34 5.47
C ASP A 181 25.87 -10.03 5.76
N ARG A 182 26.17 -8.84 6.32
CA ARG A 182 27.54 -8.41 6.68
C ARG A 182 28.03 -8.95 8.04
N TRP A 183 27.13 -9.33 8.95
CA TRP A 183 27.48 -9.84 10.29
C TRP A 183 26.97 -11.26 10.59
N GLY A 184 26.15 -11.84 9.70
CA GLY A 184 25.57 -13.19 9.85
C GLY A 184 26.43 -14.30 9.27
N ALA A 185 27.43 -13.98 8.43
CA ALA A 185 28.40 -14.95 7.94
C ALA A 185 29.42 -15.39 9.02
N ASP A 186 29.66 -14.58 10.05
CA ASP A 186 30.73 -14.83 11.03
C ASP A 186 30.26 -15.52 12.32
N VAL A 187 28.95 -15.59 12.59
CA VAL A 187 28.44 -16.14 13.87
C VAL A 187 28.15 -17.64 13.82
N VAL A 188 28.03 -18.25 12.64
CA VAL A 188 27.78 -19.70 12.53
C VAL A 188 29.07 -20.53 12.45
N ALA A 189 30.23 -19.93 12.17
CA ALA A 189 31.48 -20.66 11.91
C ALA A 189 32.45 -20.81 13.11
N SER A 190 32.16 -20.28 14.30
CA SER A 190 33.02 -20.58 15.46
C SER A 190 32.21 -20.83 16.73
N GLY A 191 31.86 -22.10 16.92
CA GLY A 191 31.66 -22.64 18.27
C GLY A 191 32.96 -22.52 19.05
N ARG A 192 33.18 -21.38 19.71
CA ARG A 192 34.11 -21.20 20.83
C ARG A 192 33.94 -19.81 21.45
N GLY A 193 33.46 -19.80 22.69
CA GLY A 193 33.96 -18.90 23.73
C GLY A 193 33.66 -17.40 23.55
N CYS A 194 32.64 -16.95 24.27
CA CYS A 194 32.51 -15.57 24.70
C CYS A 194 33.80 -15.08 25.40
N ARG A 195 34.69 -14.37 24.69
CA ARG A 195 35.76 -13.55 25.31
C ARG A 195 36.08 -12.32 24.47
N ARG A 196 35.70 -11.17 25.05
CA ARG A 196 36.37 -9.85 24.97
C ARG A 196 36.70 -9.30 23.58
N ARG A 197 36.04 -8.20 23.22
CA ARG A 197 36.68 -6.87 23.13
C ARG A 197 35.63 -5.77 22.93
N ALA A 198 35.33 -5.08 24.02
CA ALA A 198 35.02 -3.67 23.98
C ALA A 198 36.25 -2.89 23.50
N ARG A 199 36.05 -1.92 22.60
CA ARG A 199 36.93 -0.83 22.09
C ARG A 199 36.59 -0.67 20.60
N CYS A 200 36.36 0.49 20.01
CA CYS A 200 36.38 1.89 20.38
C CYS A 200 35.55 2.58 19.30
N VAL A 201 34.61 3.47 19.62
CA VAL A 201 34.37 4.67 18.81
C VAL A 201 33.99 5.79 19.76
N GLY A 202 35.01 6.48 20.26
CA GLY A 202 34.90 7.80 20.83
C GLY A 202 35.53 8.79 19.84
N ARG A 203 34.66 9.63 19.28
CA ARG A 203 34.82 11.07 18.99
C ARG A 203 36.07 11.60 18.25
N ILE A 204 35.74 12.41 17.21
CA ILE A 204 36.48 13.47 16.50
C ILE A 204 37.55 12.99 15.52
#